data_AF-A0A7V8VP98-F1
#
_entry.id   AF-A0A7V8VP98-F1
#
_cell.length_a   1.000
_cell.length_b   1.000
_cell.length_c   1.000
_cell.angle_alpha   90.00
_cell.angle_beta   90.00
_cell.angle_gamma   90.00
#
_symmetry.space_group_name_H-M   'P 1'
#
loop_
_entity.id
_entity.type
_entity.pdbx_description
1 polymer ?
#
loop_
_entity_poly.entity_id
_entity_poly.type
_entity_poly.pdbx_seq_one_letter_code
_entity_poly.pdbx_strand_id
1 'polypeptide(L)'
;MPRLRVTAKPVLVVLAIACGALSSFALRQCSPPDTAPSKENAAAPAVPVPAVLPSDEVATETAIRFYAERVKRDPEETRSLNALSRYYLQRVRESGNEDYLPLALEAPRFAGRSRG
;
A
#
# COMPACT_ATOMS: atom_id res chain seq x y z
N MET A 1 -40.35 45.85 10.82
CA MET A 1 -40.60 44.62 11.60
C MET A 1 -39.57 43.55 11.22
N PRO A 2 -38.35 43.56 11.79
CA PRO A 2 -37.31 42.57 11.50
C PRO A 2 -37.47 41.33 12.39
N ARG A 3 -37.49 40.13 11.81
CA ARG A 3 -37.43 38.87 12.58
C ARG A 3 -35.99 38.35 12.59
N LEU A 4 -35.30 38.56 13.71
CA LEU A 4 -34.08 37.84 14.08
C LEU A 4 -34.42 36.34 14.16
N ARG A 5 -33.66 35.50 13.45
CA ARG A 5 -33.59 34.07 13.73
C ARG A 5 -32.30 33.77 14.47
N VAL A 6 -32.47 33.42 15.74
CA VAL A 6 -31.45 32.97 16.67
C VAL A 6 -31.05 31.52 16.35
N THR A 7 -29.74 31.32 16.44
CA THR A 7 -28.88 30.13 16.54
C THR A 7 -29.49 28.77 16.92
N ALA A 8 -28.95 27.70 16.33
CA ALA A 8 -28.45 26.53 17.08
C ALA A 8 -27.60 25.63 16.16
N LYS A 9 -26.33 25.45 16.53
CA LYS A 9 -25.44 24.42 15.95
C LYS A 9 -25.77 23.08 16.61
N PRO A 10 -26.00 21.99 15.86
CA PRO A 10 -25.78 20.64 16.37
C PRO A 10 -24.49 20.11 15.75
N VAL A 11 -23.35 20.56 16.31
CA VAL A 11 -22.13 19.76 16.28
C VAL A 11 -22.20 18.89 17.54
N LEU A 12 -21.87 17.61 17.40
CA LEU A 12 -21.95 16.50 18.36
C LEU A 12 -23.23 15.66 18.32
N VAL A 13 -23.00 14.35 18.43
CA VAL A 13 -23.94 13.24 18.66
C VAL A 13 -24.50 12.55 17.40
N VAL A 14 -23.62 12.09 16.50
CA VAL A 14 -23.72 10.73 15.92
C VAL A 14 -22.30 10.17 15.72
N LEU A 15 -21.55 10.12 16.83
CA LEU A 15 -20.32 9.34 16.97
C LEU A 15 -20.69 8.05 17.71
N ALA A 16 -21.27 7.08 17.02
CA ALA A 16 -21.41 5.70 17.50
C ALA A 16 -21.99 4.84 16.37
N ILE A 17 -21.53 3.59 16.28
CA ILE A 17 -22.08 2.49 15.47
C ILE A 17 -21.49 2.37 14.04
N ALA A 18 -20.23 1.93 13.97
CA ALA A 18 -19.77 0.89 13.03
C ALA A 18 -18.31 0.44 13.31
N CYS A 19 -17.85 0.50 14.57
CA CYS A 19 -16.50 0.11 14.99
C CYS A 19 -16.51 -1.31 15.58
N GLY A 20 -17.08 -2.27 14.85
CA GLY A 20 -17.41 -3.61 15.37
C GLY A 20 -17.02 -4.75 14.45
N ALA A 21 -15.74 -4.85 14.03
CA ALA A 21 -15.18 -6.08 13.46
C ALA A 21 -13.62 -6.13 13.54
N LEU A 22 -13.03 -5.55 14.60
CA LEU A 22 -11.60 -5.65 14.90
C LEU A 22 -11.43 -6.22 16.32
N SER A 23 -11.77 -7.49 16.52
CA SER A 23 -11.50 -8.21 17.76
C SER A 23 -11.15 -9.65 17.49
N SER A 24 -9.88 -9.91 17.18
CA SER A 24 -9.18 -11.18 17.45
C SER A 24 -7.68 -11.02 17.19
N PHE A 25 -7.03 -10.11 17.92
CA PHE A 25 -5.59 -10.19 18.18
C PHE A 25 -5.41 -10.26 19.69
N ALA A 26 -5.73 -11.42 20.25
CA ALA A 26 -5.49 -11.71 21.65
C ALA A 26 -3.97 -11.81 21.86
N LEU A 27 -3.46 -10.86 22.65
CA LEU A 27 -2.17 -10.90 23.30
C LEU A 27 -2.04 -12.22 24.07
N ARG A 28 -1.00 -12.99 23.75
CA ARG A 28 -0.59 -14.17 24.52
C ARG A 28 0.85 -13.98 24.99
N GLN A 29 0.98 -13.28 26.11
CA GLN A 29 2.10 -13.27 27.06
C GLN A 29 1.46 -13.71 28.40
N CYS A 30 2.05 -14.38 29.38
CA CYS A 30 3.42 -14.66 29.78
C CYS A 30 3.32 -15.81 30.80
N SER A 31 4.28 -16.74 30.85
CA SER A 31 4.68 -17.40 32.10
C SER A 31 6.11 -17.94 31.97
N PRO A 32 7.05 -17.54 32.85
CA PRO A 32 8.22 -18.34 33.22
C PRO A 32 7.89 -19.18 34.48
N PRO A 33 8.58 -20.31 34.74
CA PRO A 33 9.84 -20.20 35.47
C PRO A 33 10.95 -21.19 35.06
N ASP A 34 12.15 -20.86 35.55
CA ASP A 34 13.46 -21.47 35.40
C ASP A 34 13.55 -22.99 35.47
N THR A 35 14.30 -23.60 34.55
CA THR A 35 15.31 -24.62 34.86
C THR A 35 16.37 -24.63 33.76
N ALA A 36 17.59 -24.18 34.07
CA ALA A 36 18.78 -24.45 33.26
C ALA A 36 19.12 -25.94 33.34
N PRO A 37 19.64 -26.56 32.25
CA PRO A 37 21.10 -26.59 32.16
C PRO A 37 21.63 -26.37 30.73
N SER A 38 22.85 -25.83 30.70
CA SER A 38 23.85 -25.87 29.63
C SER A 38 23.58 -26.82 28.47
N LYS A 39 23.60 -26.25 27.24
CA LYS A 39 24.61 -26.58 26.23
C LYS A 39 24.48 -25.67 25.00
N GLU A 40 25.64 -25.17 24.61
CA GLU A 40 26.03 -24.92 23.22
C GLU A 40 25.55 -23.63 22.54
N ASN A 41 26.53 -22.90 22.03
CA ASN A 41 26.41 -21.83 21.04
C ASN A 41 25.54 -22.30 19.85
N ALA A 42 24.23 -22.16 19.96
CA ALA A 42 23.34 -22.32 18.82
C ALA A 42 23.46 -21.07 17.96
N ALA A 43 24.30 -21.17 16.92
CA ALA A 43 24.41 -20.19 15.86
C ALA A 43 23.01 -19.73 15.43
N ALA A 44 22.79 -18.40 15.42
CA ALA A 44 21.55 -17.83 14.91
C ALA A 44 21.26 -18.42 13.51
N PRO A 45 20.01 -18.83 13.22
CA PRO A 45 19.68 -19.38 11.92
C PRO A 45 20.04 -18.34 10.86
N ALA A 46 20.94 -18.71 9.95
CA ALA A 46 21.35 -17.87 8.84
C ALA A 46 20.11 -17.51 8.03
N VAL A 47 19.71 -16.23 8.08
CA VAL A 47 18.61 -15.72 7.26
C VAL A 47 19.04 -15.89 5.80
N PRO A 48 18.29 -16.62 4.97
CA PRO A 48 18.65 -16.78 3.58
C PRO A 48 18.67 -15.41 2.90
N VAL A 49 19.82 -15.05 2.33
CA VAL A 49 19.96 -13.83 1.55
C VAL A 49 19.04 -13.98 0.33
N PRO A 50 18.14 -13.02 0.06
CA PRO A 50 17.25 -13.11 -1.09
C PRO A 50 18.09 -13.16 -2.37
N ALA A 51 17.87 -14.21 -3.16
CA ALA A 51 18.53 -14.37 -4.45
C ALA A 51 18.07 -13.26 -5.41
N VAL A 52 19.02 -12.61 -6.07
CA VAL A 52 18.74 -11.65 -7.14
C VAL A 52 18.20 -12.43 -8.34
N LEU A 53 16.92 -12.26 -8.65
CA LEU A 53 16.31 -12.82 -9.85
C LEU A 53 16.83 -12.04 -11.08
N PRO A 54 17.05 -12.71 -12.22
CA PRO A 54 17.38 -12.01 -13.46
C PRO A 54 16.24 -11.05 -13.83
N SER A 55 16.57 -9.78 -14.08
CA SER A 55 15.61 -8.80 -14.59
C SER A 55 15.21 -9.18 -16.01
N ASP A 56 13.91 -9.27 -16.27
CA ASP A 56 13.35 -9.36 -17.62
C ASP A 56 12.92 -7.95 -18.05
N GLU A 57 13.92 -7.16 -18.45
CA GLU A 57 13.74 -5.77 -18.88
C GLU A 57 12.82 -5.68 -20.09
N VAL A 58 12.95 -6.59 -21.06
CA VAL A 58 12.16 -6.62 -22.29
C VAL A 58 10.68 -6.89 -21.99
N ALA A 59 10.38 -7.86 -21.12
CA ALA A 59 9.01 -8.13 -20.71
C ALA A 59 8.41 -6.93 -19.94
N THR A 60 9.22 -6.29 -19.09
CA THR A 60 8.81 -5.13 -18.29
C THR A 60 8.46 -3.94 -19.19
N GLU A 61 9.31 -3.60 -20.16
CA GLU A 61 9.05 -2.52 -21.12
C GLU A 61 7.83 -2.81 -22.00
N THR A 62 7.67 -4.07 -22.43
CA THR A 62 6.50 -4.50 -23.19
C THR A 62 5.22 -4.33 -22.38
N ALA A 63 5.24 -4.69 -21.09
CA ALA A 63 4.11 -4.51 -20.19
C ALA A 63 3.80 -3.02 -19.96
N ILE A 64 4.82 -2.19 -19.75
CA ILE A 64 4.65 -0.73 -19.61
C ILE A 64 3.93 -0.16 -20.84
N ARG A 65 4.39 -0.49 -22.04
CA ARG A 65 3.75 -0.02 -23.29
C ARG A 65 2.30 -0.49 -23.39
N PHE A 66 2.03 -1.76 -23.07
CA PHE A 66 0.68 -2.32 -23.11
C PHE A 66 -0.27 -1.59 -22.16
N TYR A 67 0.12 -1.42 -20.90
CA TYR A 67 -0.72 -0.75 -19.91
C TYR A 67 -0.82 0.75 -20.17
N ALA A 68 0.23 1.40 -20.68
CA ALA A 68 0.18 2.81 -21.07
C ALA A 68 -0.85 3.04 -22.20
N GLU A 69 -0.87 2.20 -23.23
CA GLU A 69 -1.87 2.28 -24.30
C GLU A 69 -3.29 1.99 -23.78
N ARG A 70 -3.43 1.11 -22.81
CA ARG A 70 -4.73 0.81 -22.19
C ARG A 70 -5.24 1.99 -21.35
N VAL A 71 -4.37 2.60 -20.56
CA VAL A 71 -4.69 3.82 -19.77
C VAL A 71 -5.03 5.00 -20.69
N LYS A 72 -4.37 5.14 -21.84
CA LYS A 72 -4.76 6.15 -22.84
C LYS A 72 -6.18 5.95 -23.36
N ARG A 73 -6.62 4.70 -23.51
CA ARG A 73 -7.98 4.36 -23.98
C ARG A 73 -9.03 4.50 -22.88
N ASP A 74 -8.70 4.07 -21.67
CA ASP A 74 -9.55 4.15 -20.49
C ASP A 74 -8.74 4.68 -19.28
N PRO A 75 -8.71 6.01 -19.08
CA PRO A 75 -7.92 6.63 -18.02
C PRO A 75 -8.50 6.39 -16.62
N GLU A 76 -9.72 5.89 -16.51
CA GLU A 76 -10.39 5.60 -15.23
C GLU A 76 -10.18 4.13 -14.81
N GLU A 77 -9.59 3.29 -15.68
CA GLU A 77 -9.33 1.89 -15.37
C GLU A 77 -8.23 1.73 -14.31
N THR A 78 -8.66 1.73 -13.05
CA THR A 78 -7.80 1.55 -11.86
C THR A 78 -6.85 0.36 -11.96
N ARG A 79 -7.27 -0.75 -12.57
CA ARG A 79 -6.45 -1.96 -12.72
C ARG A 79 -5.23 -1.70 -13.59
N SER A 80 -5.41 -0.99 -14.71
CA SER A 80 -4.33 -0.67 -15.64
C SER A 80 -3.39 0.38 -15.07
N LEU A 81 -3.93 1.38 -14.37
CA LEU A 81 -3.13 2.37 -13.65
C LEU A 81 -2.26 1.73 -12.55
N ASN A 82 -2.84 0.81 -11.76
CA ASN A 82 -2.10 0.09 -10.71
C ASN A 82 -1.06 -0.89 -11.28
N ALA A 83 -1.34 -1.51 -12.42
CA ALA A 83 -0.35 -2.34 -13.09
C ALA A 83 0.81 -1.48 -13.61
N LEU A 84 0.50 -0.38 -14.28
CA LEU A 84 1.48 0.55 -14.83
C LEU A 84 2.39 1.13 -13.75
N SER A 85 1.84 1.57 -12.61
CA SER A 85 2.63 2.08 -11.49
C SER A 85 3.57 1.04 -10.90
N ARG A 86 3.15 -0.24 -10.81
CA ARG A 86 4.01 -1.33 -10.35
C ARG A 86 5.20 -1.56 -11.27
N TYR A 87 5.00 -1.53 -12.59
CA TYR A 87 6.11 -1.69 -13.54
C TYR A 87 7.06 -0.49 -13.51
N TYR A 88 6.56 0.73 -13.33
CA TYR A 88 7.45 1.88 -13.12
C TYR A 88 8.28 1.75 -11.85
N LEU A 89 7.69 1.32 -10.72
CA LEU A 89 8.46 1.05 -9.50
C LEU A 89 9.47 -0.08 -9.67
N GLN A 90 9.16 -1.09 -10.48
CA GLN A 90 10.11 -2.13 -10.84
C GLN A 90 11.29 -1.54 -11.63
N ARG A 91 11.06 -0.66 -12.62
CA ARG A 91 12.13 0.04 -13.33
C ARG A 91 13.01 0.88 -12.39
N VAL A 92 12.43 1.56 -11.40
CA VAL A 92 13.22 2.29 -10.40
C VAL A 92 14.14 1.33 -9.64
N ARG A 93 13.64 0.17 -9.21
CA ARG A 93 14.45 -0.81 -8.46
C ARG A 93 15.56 -1.44 -9.28
N GLU A 94 15.30 -1.70 -10.55
CA GLU A 94 16.23 -2.40 -11.44
C GLU A 94 17.26 -1.46 -12.07
N SER A 95 16.82 -0.29 -12.53
CA SER A 95 17.69 0.68 -13.23
C SER A 95 18.27 1.75 -12.32
N GLY A 96 17.69 1.98 -11.13
CA GLY A 96 18.01 3.13 -10.29
C GLY A 96 17.57 4.48 -10.86
N ASN A 97 16.87 4.50 -12.01
CA ASN A 97 16.40 5.74 -12.61
C ASN A 97 15.17 6.28 -11.85
N GLU A 98 15.35 7.42 -11.19
CA GLU A 98 14.32 8.11 -10.42
C GLU A 98 13.24 8.78 -11.30
N ASP A 99 13.47 8.93 -12.61
CA ASP A 99 12.48 9.49 -13.56
C ASP A 99 11.18 8.67 -13.61
N TYR A 100 11.24 7.38 -13.28
CA TYR A 100 10.05 6.52 -13.21
C TYR A 100 9.23 6.71 -11.93
N LEU A 101 9.80 7.31 -10.89
CA LEU A 101 9.12 7.55 -9.62
C LEU A 101 7.91 8.49 -9.75
N PRO A 102 8.01 9.68 -10.40
CA PRO A 102 6.85 10.54 -10.60
C PRO A 102 5.77 9.86 -11.46
N LEU A 103 6.15 9.09 -12.48
CA LEU A 103 5.21 8.34 -13.32
C LEU A 103 4.42 7.29 -12.52
N ALA A 104 5.07 6.62 -11.57
CA ALA A 104 4.42 5.67 -10.67
C ALA A 104 3.44 6.35 -9.71
N LEU A 105 3.71 7.59 -9.30
CA LEU A 105 2.87 8.36 -8.38
C LEU A 105 1.68 9.02 -9.09
N GLU A 106 1.80 9.36 -10.37
CA GLU A 106 0.73 9.99 -11.15
C GLU A 106 -0.35 9.01 -11.59
N ALA A 107 0.02 7.79 -11.99
CA ALA A 107 -0.95 6.82 -12.48
C ALA A 107 -2.12 6.57 -11.49
N PRO A 108 -1.91 6.34 -10.18
CA PRO A 108 -3.01 6.14 -9.24
C PRO A 108 -3.84 7.40 -8.95
N ARG A 109 -3.30 8.61 -9.19
CA ARG A 109 -3.96 9.87 -8.83
C ARG A 109 -5.13 10.22 -9.74
N PHE A 110 -5.10 9.79 -11.00
CA PHE A 110 -6.23 9.98 -11.93
C PHE A 110 -7.47 9.20 -11.48
N ALA A 111 -7.30 7.95 -11.03
CA ALA A 111 -8.37 7.07 -10.55
C ALA A 111 -9.15 7.59 -9.32
N GLY A 112 -8.59 8.51 -8.54
CA GLY A 112 -9.17 8.95 -7.27
C GLY A 112 -10.09 10.17 -7.34
N ARG A 113 -10.16 10.87 -8.49
CA ARG A 113 -10.81 12.19 -8.59
C ARG A 113 -12.26 12.14 -9.10
N SER A 114 -12.74 10.98 -9.56
CA SER A 114 -14.08 10.78 -10.15
C SER A 114 -15.17 10.33 -9.15
N ARG A 115 -15.10 10.76 -7.88
CA ARG A 115 -16.11 10.45 -6.83
C ARG A 115 -16.50 11.68 -5.99
N GLY A 116 -16.78 12.80 -6.66
CA GLY A 116 -17.27 14.04 -6.05
C GLY A 116 -18.61 14.44 -6.63
#